data_AF-A0A815SDI6-F1
#
_entry.id   AF-A0A815SDI6-F1
#
_cell.length_a   1.000
_cell.length_b   1.000
_cell.length_c   1.000
_cell.angle_alpha   90.00
_cell.angle_beta   90.00
_cell.angle_gamma   90.00
#
_symmetry.space_group_name_H-M   'P 1'
#
loop_
_entity.id
_entity.type
_entity.pdbx_description
1 polymer ?
#
loop_
_entity_poly.entity_id
_entity_poly.type
_entity_poly.pdbx_seq_one_letter_code
_entity_poly.pdbx_strand_id
1 'polypeptide(L)'
;MINIPSTLSILLRHVRSLIPFVIILPNTRQALELIHIWATSLDERSRVIAFVCLFHLIRKHRKEMIAVVLRVVLTHSSAATRIVVLWAEPIYRSLILQKALDSNVVGPYFTWILSGSVPLNSFDQTFYQNLIGMLLIELAVGSVVNAPINATLLNAAYSIWQQYVPESFPGSMNVDNYALFAFDATWTLIQSLQQLCASKINISSSCLSFIGSSYCFDRRFIHSKLLSDAVSRTEFLGVSGPIQFSFNVTHRITGLYYSAKNAQPSSNGLSFVPVLEYFHHSDWRIPTKENIIIWSGNSLTQPIGGAILKGVNLRIGIIESVPFTIVEKVIDASGQTTIQYSGYIHDLIKLLQSNMGFIPTIELAPSNQTYNGLVRAVHNGVYDIVIGDVTVTAARRELVDFFHCYI
;
A
#
# COMPACT_ATOMS: atom_id res chain seq x y z
N MET A 1 -1.76 15.20 13.79
CA MET A 1 -2.70 14.15 14.23
C MET A 1 -3.51 13.71 13.03
N ILE A 2 -3.08 12.68 12.32
CA ILE A 2 -3.87 12.07 11.24
C ILE A 2 -4.22 10.67 11.74
N ASN A 3 -5.44 10.51 12.27
CA ASN A 3 -6.00 9.24 12.69
C ASN A 3 -6.55 8.55 11.44
N ILE A 4 -5.82 7.55 10.94
CA ILE A 4 -6.14 6.77 9.73
C ILE A 4 -6.53 5.29 10.05
N PRO A 5 -7.17 4.90 11.18
CA PRO A 5 -7.50 3.49 11.38
C PRO A 5 -8.46 2.92 10.33
N SER A 6 -9.34 3.74 9.75
CA SER A 6 -10.40 3.26 8.86
C SER A 6 -9.94 2.97 7.42
N THR A 7 -9.09 3.82 6.82
CA THR A 7 -8.57 3.60 5.46
C THR A 7 -7.77 2.31 5.36
N LEU A 8 -6.93 2.06 6.38
CA LEU A 8 -6.16 0.83 6.47
C LEU A 8 -7.07 -0.37 6.66
N SER A 9 -8.03 -0.28 7.58
CA SER A 9 -8.93 -1.40 7.87
C SER A 9 -9.69 -1.87 6.63
N ILE A 10 -10.12 -0.93 5.77
CA ILE A 10 -10.80 -1.20 4.51
C ILE A 10 -9.82 -1.74 3.47
N LEU A 11 -8.67 -1.10 3.28
CA LEU A 11 -7.58 -1.61 2.44
C LEU A 11 -7.24 -3.06 2.78
N LEU A 12 -7.03 -3.35 4.07
CA LEU A 12 -6.68 -4.67 4.55
C LEU A 12 -7.84 -5.65 4.39
N ARG A 13 -9.10 -5.25 4.63
CA ARG A 13 -10.26 -6.14 4.43
C ARG A 13 -10.29 -6.74 3.02
N HIS A 14 -9.86 -5.98 2.01
CA HIS A 14 -9.89 -6.42 0.61
C HIS A 14 -8.54 -6.90 0.06
N VAL A 15 -7.40 -6.36 0.52
CA VAL A 15 -6.05 -6.84 0.17
C VAL A 15 -5.75 -8.19 0.85
N ARG A 16 -6.54 -8.60 1.85
CA ARG A 16 -6.49 -9.92 2.51
C ARG A 16 -6.55 -11.13 1.56
N SER A 17 -7.13 -10.99 0.37
CA SER A 17 -7.19 -12.06 -0.65
C SER A 17 -5.98 -12.06 -1.59
N LEU A 18 -5.17 -11.00 -1.58
CA LEU A 18 -4.05 -10.78 -2.46
C LEU A 18 -2.74 -10.98 -1.69
N ILE A 19 -2.35 -12.23 -1.46
CA ILE A 19 -1.18 -12.56 -0.64
C ILE A 19 -0.14 -13.26 -1.53
N PRO A 20 1.13 -12.79 -1.50
CA PRO A 20 1.76 -11.93 -0.48
C PRO A 20 1.94 -10.44 -0.85
N PHE A 21 2.06 -9.54 0.16
CA PHE A 21 2.20 -8.08 0.02
C PHE A 21 3.07 -7.42 1.13
N VAL A 22 3.70 -6.27 0.85
CA VAL A 22 4.55 -5.50 1.80
C VAL A 22 3.84 -4.20 2.22
N ILE A 23 3.87 -3.83 3.50
CA ILE A 23 3.35 -2.54 3.99
C ILE A 23 4.49 -1.67 4.52
N ILE A 24 4.58 -0.43 4.07
CA ILE A 24 5.51 0.57 4.61
C ILE A 24 4.68 1.54 5.45
N LEU A 25 5.06 1.77 6.71
CA LEU A 25 4.32 2.58 7.69
C LEU A 25 5.17 3.72 8.26
N PRO A 26 4.57 4.86 8.63
CA PRO A 26 5.31 6.01 9.13
C PRO A 26 5.56 5.98 10.64
N ASN A 27 4.95 5.08 11.43
CA ASN A 27 5.25 4.93 12.87
C ASN A 27 4.86 3.55 13.45
N THR A 28 5.49 3.17 14.56
CA THR A 28 5.27 1.92 15.31
C THR A 28 3.88 1.81 15.93
N ARG A 29 3.26 2.92 16.34
CA ARG A 29 1.89 2.89 16.90
C ARG A 29 0.86 2.39 15.90
N GLN A 30 1.00 2.79 14.63
CA GLN A 30 0.13 2.34 13.54
C GLN A 30 0.40 0.87 13.20
N ALA A 31 1.66 0.42 13.28
CA ALA A 31 2.01 -0.98 13.12
C ALA A 31 1.42 -1.86 14.23
N LEU A 32 1.42 -1.40 15.49
CA LEU A 32 0.83 -2.12 16.62
C LEU A 32 -0.70 -2.24 16.51
N GLU A 33 -1.40 -1.18 16.10
CA GLU A 33 -2.84 -1.23 15.84
C GLU A 33 -3.19 -2.17 14.68
N LEU A 34 -2.38 -2.17 13.63
CA LEU A 34 -2.43 -3.14 12.52
C LEU A 34 -2.31 -4.57 13.01
N ILE A 35 -1.26 -4.85 13.79
CA ILE A 35 -1.00 -6.17 14.36
C ILE A 35 -2.18 -6.60 15.23
N HIS A 36 -2.76 -5.69 16.01
CA HIS A 36 -3.94 -5.97 16.83
C HIS A 36 -5.16 -6.33 15.98
N ILE A 37 -5.52 -5.51 14.98
CA ILE A 37 -6.64 -5.78 14.06
C ILE A 37 -6.48 -7.14 13.37
N TRP A 38 -5.25 -7.50 13.01
CA TRP A 38 -4.94 -8.76 12.35
C TRP A 38 -4.94 -9.96 13.30
N ALA A 39 -4.40 -9.82 14.51
CA ALA A 39 -4.41 -10.87 15.53
C ALA A 39 -5.85 -11.21 15.97
N THR A 40 -6.76 -10.25 15.88
CA THR A 40 -8.20 -10.45 16.18
C THR A 40 -9.02 -10.97 14.99
N SER A 41 -8.40 -11.18 13.82
CA SER A 41 -9.08 -11.68 12.62
C SER A 41 -9.27 -13.20 12.69
N LEU A 42 -10.50 -13.68 12.51
CA LEU A 42 -10.90 -15.09 12.61
C LEU A 42 -10.32 -16.03 11.52
N ASP A 43 -9.77 -15.50 10.42
CA ASP A 43 -9.22 -16.33 9.33
C ASP A 43 -7.75 -16.76 9.57
N GLU A 44 -7.58 -17.96 10.15
CA GLU A 44 -6.33 -18.72 10.23
C GLU A 44 -5.83 -19.16 8.84
N ARG A 45 -5.05 -18.30 8.17
CA ARG A 45 -4.09 -18.78 7.17
C ARG A 45 -2.71 -18.26 7.53
N SER A 46 -1.69 -19.10 7.39
CA SER A 46 -0.28 -18.79 7.55
C SER A 46 0.09 -17.65 6.58
N ARG A 47 0.31 -16.45 7.11
CA ARG A 47 0.48 -15.21 6.35
C ARG A 47 1.87 -14.63 6.63
N VAL A 48 2.66 -14.37 5.59
CA VAL A 48 3.92 -13.61 5.71
C VAL A 48 3.61 -12.15 5.42
N ILE A 49 3.78 -11.29 6.43
CA ILE A 49 3.62 -9.84 6.32
C ILE A 49 4.98 -9.23 6.63
N ALA A 50 5.56 -8.55 5.65
CA ALA A 50 6.71 -7.69 5.90
C ALA A 50 6.18 -6.27 6.12
N PHE A 51 6.44 -5.72 7.31
CA PHE A 51 6.19 -4.30 7.60
C PHE A 51 7.50 -3.56 7.83
N VAL A 52 7.67 -2.41 7.19
CA VAL A 52 8.80 -1.52 7.45
C VAL A 52 8.28 -0.26 8.12
N CYS A 53 8.65 -0.07 9.39
CA CYS A 53 8.33 1.13 10.15
C CYS A 53 9.43 2.18 9.97
N LEU A 54 9.10 3.33 9.38
CA LEU A 54 10.00 4.47 9.22
C LEU A 54 9.97 5.31 10.50
N PHE A 55 10.96 5.17 11.40
CA PHE A 55 11.01 5.95 12.65
C PHE A 55 11.47 7.40 12.41
N HIS A 56 11.09 8.30 13.31
CA HIS A 56 11.44 9.72 13.40
C HIS A 56 12.86 10.03 12.86
N LEU A 57 12.91 10.63 11.66
CA LEU A 57 14.10 10.72 10.81
C LEU A 57 14.99 11.93 11.18
N ILE A 58 16.09 11.68 11.88
CA ILE A 58 17.22 12.62 11.88
C ILE A 58 17.77 12.67 10.44
N ARG A 59 17.91 13.87 9.86
CA ARG A 59 18.30 14.12 8.44
C ARG A 59 19.49 13.28 7.94
N LYS A 60 20.37 12.82 8.82
CA LYS A 60 21.64 12.15 8.53
C LYS A 60 21.53 10.72 7.98
N HIS A 61 20.44 9.97 8.26
CA HIS A 61 20.32 8.54 7.89
C HIS A 61 19.31 8.24 6.77
N ARG A 62 18.88 9.27 6.01
CA ARG A 62 17.83 9.14 4.98
C ARG A 62 18.17 8.15 3.85
N LYS A 63 19.40 8.18 3.33
CA LYS A 63 19.83 7.32 2.19
C LYS A 63 19.95 5.85 2.58
N GLU A 64 20.48 5.57 3.78
CA GLU A 64 20.69 4.22 4.30
C GLU A 64 19.35 3.51 4.57
N MET A 65 18.37 4.21 5.13
CA MET A 65 17.08 3.60 5.47
C MET A 65 16.21 3.32 4.24
N ILE A 66 16.23 4.18 3.21
CA ILE A 66 15.52 3.90 1.96
C ILE A 66 16.15 2.69 1.26
N ALA A 67 17.47 2.55 1.32
CA ALA A 67 18.15 1.35 0.84
C ALA A 67 17.75 0.10 1.66
N VAL A 68 17.49 0.21 2.96
CA VAL A 68 16.95 -0.88 3.79
C VAL A 68 15.50 -1.21 3.43
N VAL A 69 14.63 -0.22 3.23
CA VAL A 69 13.23 -0.44 2.79
C VAL A 69 13.22 -1.20 1.47
N LEU A 70 14.03 -0.76 0.50
CA LEU A 70 14.15 -1.44 -0.78
C LEU A 70 14.82 -2.78 -0.67
N ARG A 71 15.83 -2.95 0.18
CA ARG A 71 16.37 -4.27 0.47
C ARG A 71 15.30 -5.18 1.04
N VAL A 72 14.43 -4.72 1.95
CA VAL A 72 13.34 -5.55 2.49
C VAL A 72 12.32 -5.89 1.39
N VAL A 73 11.95 -4.94 0.53
CA VAL A 73 11.06 -5.21 -0.60
C VAL A 73 11.73 -6.15 -1.60
N LEU A 74 13.03 -6.00 -1.88
CA LEU A 74 13.81 -6.84 -2.80
C LEU A 74 14.13 -8.23 -2.21
N THR A 75 14.41 -8.35 -0.91
CA THR A 75 14.66 -9.63 -0.22
C THR A 75 13.38 -10.42 -0.01
N HIS A 76 12.22 -9.76 0.04
CA HIS A 76 10.91 -10.42 -0.02
C HIS A 76 10.39 -10.50 -1.47
N SER A 77 11.06 -9.90 -2.45
CA SER A 77 10.74 -10.05 -3.87
C SER A 77 11.22 -11.39 -4.45
N SER A 78 12.17 -12.07 -3.78
CA SER A 78 12.43 -13.49 -4.01
C SER A 78 11.27 -14.37 -3.52
N ALA A 79 10.52 -13.91 -2.51
CA ALA A 79 9.35 -14.59 -1.94
C ALA A 79 8.04 -14.04 -2.52
N ALA A 80 7.74 -14.34 -3.80
CA ALA A 80 6.43 -14.21 -4.48
C ALA A 80 5.65 -12.88 -4.36
N THR A 81 6.15 -11.87 -3.64
CA THR A 81 5.40 -10.71 -3.20
C THR A 81 5.49 -9.63 -4.24
N ARG A 82 4.34 -9.23 -4.79
CA ARG A 82 4.25 -8.24 -5.88
C ARG A 82 3.31 -7.08 -5.58
N ILE A 83 2.71 -7.04 -4.40
CA ILE A 83 1.85 -5.92 -3.98
C ILE A 83 2.54 -5.13 -2.88
N VAL A 84 2.61 -3.81 -3.04
CA VAL A 84 3.24 -2.90 -2.08
C VAL A 84 2.22 -1.85 -1.65
N VAL A 85 1.93 -1.80 -0.35
CA VAL A 85 1.11 -0.76 0.26
C VAL A 85 2.05 0.29 0.86
N LEU A 86 2.11 1.46 0.23
CA LEU A 86 2.93 2.57 0.67
C LEU A 86 2.11 3.56 1.49
N TRP A 87 2.41 3.60 2.78
CA TRP A 87 1.88 4.59 3.69
C TRP A 87 3.02 5.42 4.30
N ALA A 88 3.12 6.66 3.86
CA ALA A 88 4.11 7.59 4.39
C ALA A 88 3.63 9.05 4.25
N GLU A 89 4.35 9.98 4.87
CA GLU A 89 4.12 11.41 4.64
C GLU A 89 4.41 11.80 3.18
N PRO A 90 3.82 12.89 2.65
CA PRO A 90 3.95 13.27 1.24
C PRO A 90 5.40 13.29 0.71
N ILE A 91 6.33 13.88 1.48
CA ILE A 91 7.75 13.99 1.09
C ILE A 91 8.40 12.60 0.97
N TYR A 92 8.10 11.70 1.89
CA TYR A 92 8.67 10.35 1.87
C TYR A 92 8.04 9.47 0.80
N ARG A 93 6.75 9.67 0.47
CA ARG A 93 6.08 8.92 -0.59
C ARG A 93 6.76 9.14 -1.94
N SER A 94 7.01 10.40 -2.32
CA SER A 94 7.71 10.70 -3.58
C SER A 94 9.14 10.13 -3.60
N LEU A 95 9.85 10.24 -2.47
CA LEU A 95 11.23 9.78 -2.37
C LEU A 95 11.36 8.25 -2.42
N ILE A 96 10.47 7.53 -1.75
CA ILE A 96 10.42 6.06 -1.79
C ILE A 96 10.04 5.59 -3.19
N LEU A 97 9.07 6.23 -3.83
CA LEU A 97 8.64 5.90 -5.18
C LEU A 97 9.75 6.15 -6.22
N GLN A 98 10.48 7.26 -6.11
CA GLN A 98 11.66 7.51 -6.95
C GLN A 98 12.69 6.40 -6.79
N LYS A 99 12.98 5.98 -5.57
CA LYS A 99 13.98 4.94 -5.37
C LYS A 99 13.48 3.56 -5.82
N ALA A 100 12.17 3.30 -5.74
CA ALA A 100 11.55 2.12 -6.30
C ALA A 100 11.64 2.09 -7.83
N LEU A 101 11.49 3.23 -8.50
CA LEU A 101 11.77 3.40 -9.93
C LEU A 101 13.24 3.07 -10.25
N ASP A 102 14.18 3.67 -9.53
CA ASP A 102 15.62 3.43 -9.73
C ASP A 102 16.01 1.95 -9.54
N SER A 103 15.23 1.20 -8.76
CA SER A 103 15.49 -0.19 -8.41
C SER A 103 14.59 -1.19 -9.16
N ASN A 104 13.80 -0.70 -10.12
CA ASN A 104 12.86 -1.48 -10.94
C ASN A 104 11.85 -2.33 -10.13
N VAL A 105 11.36 -1.77 -9.01
CA VAL A 105 10.39 -2.42 -8.10
C VAL A 105 8.99 -1.84 -8.31
N VAL A 106 8.70 -1.39 -9.52
CA VAL A 106 7.46 -0.76 -9.98
C VAL A 106 7.15 -1.30 -11.38
N GLY A 107 6.12 -0.80 -12.05
CA GLY A 107 5.77 -1.27 -13.39
C GLY A 107 5.19 -2.70 -13.39
N PRO A 108 5.24 -3.43 -14.52
CA PRO A 108 4.36 -4.57 -14.82
C PRO A 108 4.37 -5.69 -13.78
N TYR A 109 5.45 -5.80 -13.01
CA TYR A 109 5.61 -6.85 -12.03
C TYR A 109 5.09 -6.47 -10.64
N PHE A 110 4.96 -5.18 -10.32
CA PHE A 110 4.55 -4.74 -8.97
C PHE A 110 3.31 -3.86 -9.00
N THR A 111 2.35 -4.15 -8.13
CA THR A 111 1.17 -3.31 -7.88
C THR A 111 1.39 -2.46 -6.63
N TRP A 112 1.36 -1.15 -6.79
CA TRP A 112 1.51 -0.22 -5.67
C TRP A 112 0.16 0.37 -5.28
N ILE A 113 -0.09 0.41 -3.97
CA ILE A 113 -1.26 1.02 -3.37
C ILE A 113 -0.81 2.11 -2.41
N LEU A 114 -1.19 3.34 -2.69
CA LEU A 114 -0.76 4.54 -1.98
C LEU A 114 -1.85 5.00 -1.03
N SER A 115 -1.47 5.41 0.18
CA SER A 115 -2.40 5.99 1.17
C SER A 115 -2.62 7.51 1.00
N GLY A 116 -2.13 8.11 -0.09
CA GLY A 116 -2.23 9.54 -0.36
C GLY A 116 -1.64 9.94 -1.72
N SER A 117 -2.02 11.12 -2.22
CA SER A 117 -1.65 11.61 -3.55
C SER A 117 -0.17 11.99 -3.69
N VAL A 118 0.44 11.61 -4.80
CA VAL A 118 1.82 11.92 -5.18
C VAL A 118 1.78 12.69 -6.51
N PRO A 119 2.58 13.76 -6.70
CA PRO A 119 2.61 14.49 -7.96
C PRO A 119 3.25 13.63 -9.07
N LEU A 120 2.45 12.81 -9.76
CA LEU A 120 2.93 11.87 -10.79
C LEU A 120 3.71 12.56 -11.92
N ASN A 121 3.32 13.78 -12.27
CA ASN A 121 3.99 14.56 -13.34
C ASN A 121 5.30 15.23 -12.90
N SER A 122 5.72 15.05 -11.64
CA SER A 122 7.05 15.49 -11.18
C SER A 122 8.16 14.47 -11.46
N PHE A 123 7.78 13.23 -11.81
CA PHE A 123 8.73 12.20 -12.21
C PHE A 123 9.10 12.34 -13.69
N ASP A 124 10.25 11.78 -14.07
CA ASP A 124 10.69 11.75 -15.46
C ASP A 124 9.67 10.97 -16.33
N GLN A 125 9.35 11.51 -17.49
CA GLN A 125 8.39 10.95 -18.45
C GLN A 125 8.80 9.54 -18.91
N THR A 126 10.09 9.22 -18.91
CA THR A 126 10.60 7.88 -19.24
C THR A 126 10.03 6.80 -18.32
N PHE A 127 9.65 7.17 -17.10
CA PHE A 127 9.12 6.26 -16.08
C PHE A 127 7.60 6.15 -16.06
N TYR A 128 6.87 6.92 -16.88
CA TYR A 128 5.41 6.96 -16.81
C TYR A 128 4.77 5.59 -16.98
N GLN A 129 5.30 4.75 -17.88
CA GLN A 129 4.81 3.38 -18.09
C GLN A 129 4.88 2.52 -16.83
N ASN A 130 5.87 2.77 -15.96
CA ASN A 130 6.05 2.03 -14.72
C ASN A 130 5.13 2.52 -13.58
N LEU A 131 4.59 3.73 -13.72
CA LEU A 131 3.69 4.35 -12.74
C LEU A 131 2.21 4.12 -13.07
N ILE A 132 1.90 3.70 -14.30
CA ILE A 132 0.54 3.32 -14.69
C ILE A 132 0.09 2.13 -13.85
N GLY A 133 -1.15 2.20 -13.38
CA GLY A 133 -1.82 1.14 -12.67
C GLY A 133 -1.61 1.12 -11.15
N MET A 134 -0.88 2.09 -10.61
CA MET A 134 -0.89 2.33 -9.17
C MET A 134 -2.27 2.73 -8.68
N LEU A 135 -2.64 2.28 -7.49
CA LEU A 135 -3.87 2.66 -6.82
C LEU A 135 -3.58 3.69 -5.73
N LEU A 136 -4.46 4.67 -5.60
CA LEU A 136 -4.48 5.65 -4.53
C LEU A 136 -5.78 5.48 -3.78
N ILE A 137 -5.72 5.29 -2.47
CA ILE A 137 -6.92 5.31 -1.62
C ILE A 137 -6.88 6.52 -0.72
N GLU A 138 -7.94 7.33 -0.80
CA GLU A 138 -8.08 8.55 -0.01
C GLU A 138 -9.46 8.63 0.63
N LEU A 139 -9.50 9.34 1.76
CA LEU A 139 -10.75 9.66 2.44
C LEU A 139 -11.54 10.65 1.58
N ALA A 140 -12.81 10.33 1.35
CA ALA A 140 -13.70 11.11 0.51
C ALA A 140 -14.81 11.78 1.33
N VAL A 141 -15.38 12.84 0.77
CA VAL A 141 -16.57 13.51 1.28
C VAL A 141 -17.79 13.10 0.47
N GLY A 142 -18.99 13.35 1.00
CA GLY A 142 -20.24 12.95 0.36
C GLY A 142 -20.39 13.45 -1.08
N SER A 143 -19.96 14.68 -1.38
CA SER A 143 -20.03 15.23 -2.75
C SER A 143 -19.18 14.46 -3.76
N VAL A 144 -18.06 13.87 -3.36
CA VAL A 144 -17.18 13.10 -4.25
C VAL A 144 -17.84 11.78 -4.67
N VAL A 145 -18.67 11.22 -3.81
CA VAL A 145 -19.27 9.89 -4.00
C VAL A 145 -20.79 9.95 -4.24
N ASN A 146 -21.30 11.15 -4.56
CA ASN A 146 -22.72 11.44 -4.77
C ASN A 146 -23.63 11.06 -3.59
N ALA A 147 -23.12 11.20 -2.37
CA ALA A 147 -23.88 11.05 -1.14
C ALA A 147 -24.45 12.41 -0.69
N PRO A 148 -25.53 12.43 0.12
CA PRO A 148 -26.15 13.66 0.56
C PRO A 148 -25.19 14.52 1.38
N ILE A 149 -25.20 15.83 1.12
CA ILE A 149 -24.47 16.86 1.85
C ILE A 149 -25.35 18.07 2.08
N ASN A 150 -25.00 18.90 3.06
CA ASN A 150 -25.65 20.19 3.28
C ASN A 150 -25.06 21.26 2.35
N ALA A 151 -25.52 21.26 1.09
CA ALA A 151 -25.03 22.19 0.07
C ALA A 151 -25.29 23.66 0.42
N THR A 152 -26.40 23.97 1.08
CA THR A 152 -26.73 25.34 1.52
C THR A 152 -25.71 25.84 2.54
N LEU A 153 -25.38 25.03 3.55
CA LEU A 153 -24.35 25.38 4.54
C LEU A 153 -22.96 25.50 3.90
N LEU A 154 -22.62 24.60 2.97
CA LEU A 154 -21.35 24.63 2.26
C LEU A 154 -21.19 25.91 1.42
N ASN A 155 -22.22 26.27 0.66
CA ASN A 155 -22.20 27.49 -0.16
C ASN A 155 -22.13 28.75 0.71
N ALA A 156 -22.84 28.79 1.84
CA ALA A 156 -22.73 29.88 2.79
C ALA A 156 -21.31 30.00 3.36
N ALA A 157 -20.69 28.88 3.73
CA ALA A 157 -19.31 28.84 4.23
C ALA A 157 -18.32 29.35 3.18
N TYR A 158 -18.46 28.95 1.91
CA TYR A 158 -17.63 29.45 0.82
C TYR A 158 -17.83 30.95 0.57
N SER A 159 -19.06 31.45 0.59
CA SER A 159 -19.33 32.89 0.46
C SER A 159 -18.67 33.71 1.56
N ILE A 160 -18.74 33.24 2.82
CA ILE A 160 -18.09 33.88 3.96
C ILE A 160 -16.56 33.84 3.80
N TRP A 161 -16.00 32.68 3.44
CA TRP A 161 -14.54 32.55 3.25
C TRP A 161 -14.04 33.49 2.16
N GLN A 162 -14.74 33.54 1.02
CA GLN A 162 -14.42 34.43 -0.08
C GLN A 162 -14.55 35.91 0.30
N GLN A 163 -15.54 36.28 1.11
CA GLN A 163 -15.76 37.66 1.54
C GLN A 163 -14.68 38.15 2.53
N TYR A 164 -14.34 37.33 3.53
CA TYR A 164 -13.50 37.78 4.66
C TYR A 164 -12.03 37.39 4.55
N VAL A 165 -11.70 36.30 3.85
CA VAL A 165 -10.31 35.82 3.70
C VAL A 165 -10.01 35.34 2.27
N PRO A 166 -10.24 36.18 1.24
CA PRO A 166 -10.14 35.80 -0.17
C PRO A 166 -8.75 35.26 -0.55
N GLU A 167 -7.69 35.78 0.06
CA GLU A 167 -6.29 35.38 -0.21
C GLU A 167 -6.02 33.90 0.06
N SER A 168 -6.76 33.31 1.00
CA SER A 168 -6.60 31.91 1.41
C SER A 168 -7.60 30.96 0.74
N PHE A 169 -8.59 31.50 0.00
CA PHE A 169 -9.62 30.69 -0.61
C PHE A 169 -9.14 30.13 -1.97
N PRO A 170 -8.95 28.81 -2.11
CA PRO A 170 -8.40 28.22 -3.33
C PRO A 170 -9.41 28.14 -4.49
N GLY A 171 -10.65 28.58 -4.26
CA GLY A 171 -11.80 28.35 -5.13
C GLY A 171 -12.55 27.07 -4.75
N SER A 172 -13.87 27.05 -4.95
CA SER A 172 -14.76 25.97 -4.48
C SER A 172 -14.41 24.59 -5.01
N MET A 173 -13.84 24.50 -6.22
CA MET A 173 -13.42 23.24 -6.85
C MET A 173 -12.08 22.71 -6.33
N ASN A 174 -11.28 23.53 -5.66
CA ASN A 174 -9.93 23.19 -5.20
C ASN A 174 -9.83 23.06 -3.67
N VAL A 175 -10.96 23.11 -2.96
CA VAL A 175 -10.99 22.92 -1.51
C VAL A 175 -10.72 21.45 -1.19
N ASP A 176 -9.71 21.21 -0.36
CA ASP A 176 -9.34 19.87 0.08
C ASP A 176 -10.40 19.27 1.01
N ASN A 177 -10.66 17.96 0.89
CA ASN A 177 -11.58 17.20 1.75
C ASN A 177 -11.31 17.41 3.25
N TYR A 178 -10.03 17.56 3.66
CA TYR A 178 -9.65 17.83 5.04
C TYR A 178 -10.16 19.18 5.56
N ALA A 179 -10.29 20.19 4.71
CA ALA A 179 -10.88 21.47 5.09
C ALA A 179 -12.37 21.31 5.43
N LEU A 180 -13.09 20.50 4.64
CA LEU A 180 -14.50 20.18 4.90
C LEU A 180 -14.68 19.36 6.18
N PHE A 181 -13.77 18.42 6.46
CA PHE A 181 -13.78 17.70 7.74
C PHE A 181 -13.50 18.62 8.93
N ALA A 182 -12.57 19.57 8.79
CA ALA A 182 -12.28 20.55 9.84
C ALA A 182 -13.46 21.49 10.10
N PHE A 183 -14.18 21.88 9.04
CA PHE A 183 -15.42 22.64 9.14
C PHE A 183 -16.47 21.88 9.95
N ASP A 184 -16.78 20.64 9.55
CA ASP A 184 -17.79 19.82 10.25
C ASP A 184 -17.36 19.46 11.69
N ALA A 185 -16.07 19.31 11.96
CA ALA A 185 -15.56 19.11 13.32
C ALA A 185 -15.84 20.34 14.20
N THR A 186 -15.61 21.54 13.67
CA THR A 186 -15.91 22.80 14.36
C THR A 186 -17.42 22.98 14.54
N TRP A 187 -18.21 22.66 13.51
CA TRP A 187 -19.66 22.73 13.57
C TRP A 187 -20.24 21.77 14.62
N THR A 188 -19.71 20.54 14.68
CA THR A 188 -20.06 19.55 15.72
C THR A 188 -19.80 20.09 17.11
N LEU A 189 -18.64 20.71 17.33
CA LEU A 189 -18.28 21.32 18.62
C LEU A 189 -19.26 22.43 19.00
N ILE A 190 -19.60 23.33 18.06
CA ILE A 190 -20.55 24.42 18.29
C ILE A 190 -21.93 23.87 18.68
N GLN A 191 -22.46 22.91 17.92
CA GLN A 191 -23.75 22.27 18.19
C GLN A 191 -23.76 21.58 19.56
N SER A 192 -22.68 20.88 19.91
CA SER A 192 -22.55 20.19 21.20
C SER A 192 -22.52 21.17 22.38
N LEU A 193 -21.82 22.30 22.22
CA LEU A 193 -21.79 23.37 23.24
C LEU A 193 -23.14 24.07 23.37
N GLN A 194 -23.84 24.30 22.26
CA GLN A 194 -25.20 24.86 22.28
C GLN A 194 -26.17 23.94 23.01
N GLN A 195 -26.14 22.64 22.75
CA GLN A 195 -26.97 21.66 23.47
C GLN A 195 -26.63 21.63 24.97
N LEU A 196 -25.33 21.67 25.32
CA LEU A 196 -24.88 21.73 26.70
C LEU A 196 -25.43 22.96 27.42
N CYS A 197 -25.30 24.15 26.82
CA CYS A 197 -25.73 25.41 27.43
C CYS A 197 -27.26 25.63 27.39
N ALA A 198 -27.96 25.03 26.43
CA ALA A 198 -29.42 25.09 26.32
C ALA A 198 -30.12 24.12 27.28
N SER A 199 -29.45 23.05 27.70
CA SER A 199 -29.97 22.17 28.73
C SER A 199 -30.19 22.98 30.01
N LYS A 200 -31.43 23.02 30.51
CA LYS A 200 -31.83 23.68 31.78
C LYS A 200 -31.27 22.93 32.99
N ILE A 201 -29.99 22.55 32.94
CA ILE A 201 -29.28 22.12 34.13
C ILE A 201 -29.24 23.35 35.03
N ASN A 202 -29.57 23.16 36.30
CA ASN A 202 -29.48 24.16 37.34
C ASN A 202 -27.99 24.43 37.64
N ILE A 203 -27.22 24.83 36.61
CA ILE A 203 -25.80 25.11 36.70
C ILE A 203 -25.73 26.44 37.44
N SER A 204 -25.39 26.39 38.72
CA SER A 204 -25.12 27.58 39.54
C SER A 204 -23.97 28.43 39.00
N SER A 205 -23.23 27.92 38.00
CA SER A 205 -22.13 28.54 37.27
C SER A 205 -22.41 28.60 35.75
N SER A 206 -21.60 29.35 34.98
CA SER A 206 -21.66 29.33 33.52
C SER A 206 -21.52 27.89 32.96
N CYS A 207 -22.21 27.55 31.88
CA CYS A 207 -22.04 26.24 31.20
C CYS A 207 -20.59 26.00 30.74
N LEU A 208 -19.80 27.07 30.58
CA LEU A 208 -18.39 27.04 30.17
C LEU A 208 -17.41 27.16 31.34
N SER A 209 -17.75 26.60 32.51
CA SER A 209 -16.91 26.75 33.72
C SER A 209 -15.72 25.79 33.76
N PHE A 210 -14.60 26.28 34.29
CA PHE A 210 -13.33 25.56 34.41
C PHE A 210 -12.80 25.60 35.86
N ILE A 211 -12.17 24.51 36.30
CA ILE A 211 -11.41 24.43 37.56
C ILE A 211 -9.92 24.66 37.24
N GLY A 212 -9.18 25.28 38.18
CA GLY A 212 -7.73 25.45 38.05
C GLY A 212 -7.32 26.59 37.11
N SER A 213 -8.15 27.64 37.01
CA SER A 213 -7.95 28.77 36.08
C SER A 213 -6.63 29.53 36.27
N SER A 214 -5.95 29.35 37.41
CA SER A 214 -4.66 29.94 37.75
C SER A 214 -3.47 29.37 36.94
N TYR A 215 -3.60 28.19 36.33
CA TYR A 215 -2.55 27.59 35.49
C TYR A 215 -3.11 27.15 34.13
N CYS A 216 -2.52 27.61 33.02
CA CYS A 216 -3.01 27.32 31.67
C CYS A 216 -3.10 25.83 31.31
N PHE A 217 -2.30 24.96 31.96
CA PHE A 217 -2.19 23.53 31.63
C PHE A 217 -2.93 22.59 32.60
N ASP A 218 -3.47 23.09 33.72
CA ASP A 218 -4.29 22.28 34.65
C ASP A 218 -5.77 22.73 34.64
N ARG A 219 -6.18 23.45 33.58
CA ARG A 219 -7.57 23.84 33.40
C ARG A 219 -8.41 22.61 33.09
N ARG A 220 -9.30 22.25 34.01
CA ARG A 220 -10.23 21.13 33.85
C ARG A 220 -11.62 21.66 33.54
N PHE A 221 -12.15 21.26 32.40
CA PHE A 221 -13.51 21.60 32.04
C PHE A 221 -14.50 20.80 32.89
N ILE A 222 -15.32 21.52 33.68
CA ILE A 222 -16.22 20.91 34.67
C ILE A 222 -17.21 19.96 34.01
N HIS A 223 -17.76 20.38 32.87
CA HIS A 223 -18.80 19.65 32.15
C HIS A 223 -18.24 18.75 31.04
N SER A 224 -16.99 18.29 31.14
CA SER A 224 -16.33 17.49 30.09
C SER A 224 -17.09 16.22 29.72
N LYS A 225 -17.63 15.49 30.71
CA LYS A 225 -18.45 14.29 30.47
C LYS A 225 -19.74 14.62 29.72
N LEU A 226 -20.45 15.66 30.15
CA LEU A 226 -21.69 16.10 29.51
C LEU A 226 -21.45 16.61 28.08
N LEU A 227 -20.33 17.29 27.83
CA LEU A 227 -19.93 17.68 26.49
C LEU A 227 -19.61 16.46 25.62
N SER A 228 -18.90 15.47 26.17
CA SER A 228 -18.64 14.22 25.45
C SER A 228 -19.95 13.48 25.12
N ASP A 229 -20.92 13.47 26.04
CA ASP A 229 -22.26 12.94 25.82
C ASP A 229 -22.99 13.72 24.71
N ALA A 230 -22.93 15.05 24.72
CA ALA A 230 -23.52 15.89 23.68
C ALA A 230 -22.88 15.63 22.30
N VAL A 231 -21.56 15.50 22.22
CA VAL A 231 -20.85 15.14 20.98
C VAL A 231 -21.31 13.78 20.46
N SER A 232 -21.44 12.78 21.34
CA SER A 232 -21.89 11.44 20.95
C SER A 232 -23.33 11.39 20.43
N ARG A 233 -24.20 12.30 20.92
CA ARG A 233 -25.62 12.39 20.52
C ARG A 233 -25.85 13.31 19.32
N THR A 234 -24.81 14.03 18.90
CA THR A 234 -24.92 14.98 17.79
C THR A 234 -25.09 14.22 16.48
N GLU A 235 -26.22 14.46 15.82
CA GLU A 235 -26.54 13.92 14.51
C GLU A 235 -27.03 15.04 13.60
N PHE A 236 -26.37 15.24 12.46
CA PHE A 236 -26.77 16.22 11.46
C PHE A 236 -26.18 15.92 10.10
N LEU A 237 -26.76 16.54 9.06
CA LEU A 237 -26.18 16.56 7.73
C LEU A 237 -25.16 17.71 7.63
N GLY A 238 -23.87 17.35 7.60
CA GLY A 238 -22.76 18.28 7.46
C GLY A 238 -22.40 18.58 6.00
N VAL A 239 -21.36 19.38 5.80
CA VAL A 239 -20.87 19.71 4.45
C VAL A 239 -20.09 18.56 3.81
N SER A 240 -19.53 17.66 4.63
CA SER A 240 -18.81 16.47 4.16
C SER A 240 -19.66 15.19 4.13
N GLY A 241 -20.93 15.25 4.56
CA GLY A 241 -21.83 14.10 4.62
C GLY A 241 -22.59 14.03 5.95
N PRO A 242 -23.34 12.95 6.21
CA PRO A 242 -24.01 12.74 7.48
C PRO A 242 -22.98 12.53 8.61
N ILE A 243 -23.24 13.14 9.76
CA ILE A 243 -22.34 13.15 10.92
C ILE A 243 -23.04 12.47 12.07
N GLN A 244 -22.40 11.43 12.62
CA GLN A 244 -22.86 10.75 13.83
C GLN A 244 -21.65 10.08 14.48
N PHE A 245 -21.60 10.07 15.80
CA PHE A 245 -20.50 9.51 16.58
C PHE A 245 -20.99 8.47 17.59
N SER A 246 -20.05 7.69 18.13
CA SER A 246 -20.32 6.78 19.24
C SER A 246 -19.06 6.71 20.11
N PHE A 247 -19.25 6.49 21.41
CA PHE A 247 -18.14 6.39 22.38
C PHE A 247 -17.15 5.26 22.07
N ASN A 248 -17.62 4.22 21.38
CA ASN A 248 -16.82 3.02 21.14
C ASN A 248 -15.94 3.13 19.90
N VAL A 249 -16.09 4.19 19.10
CA VAL A 249 -15.32 4.39 17.87
C VAL A 249 -14.67 5.75 17.86
N THR A 250 -13.45 5.80 17.34
CA THR A 250 -12.68 7.05 17.21
C THR A 250 -13.02 7.82 15.93
N HIS A 251 -13.98 7.35 15.14
CA HIS A 251 -14.39 7.90 13.85
C HIS A 251 -15.92 8.01 13.79
N ARG A 252 -16.43 8.66 12.73
CA ARG A 252 -17.88 8.75 12.49
C ARG A 252 -18.45 7.36 12.22
N ILE A 253 -19.62 7.05 12.78
CA ILE A 253 -20.32 5.78 12.49
C ILE A 253 -21.10 5.80 11.19
N THR A 254 -21.40 7.00 10.67
CA THR A 254 -22.02 7.23 9.38
C THR A 254 -21.21 8.25 8.58
N GLY A 255 -21.44 8.32 7.27
CA GLY A 255 -20.77 9.30 6.40
C GLY A 255 -19.27 9.05 6.22
N LEU A 256 -18.83 7.81 6.34
CA LEU A 256 -17.46 7.38 6.08
C LEU A 256 -17.35 6.89 4.63
N TYR A 257 -16.62 7.65 3.81
CA TYR A 257 -16.46 7.39 2.38
C TYR A 257 -14.99 7.31 1.99
N TYR A 258 -14.68 6.45 1.01
CA TYR A 258 -13.37 6.42 0.36
C TYR A 258 -13.51 6.49 -1.14
N SER A 259 -12.52 7.10 -1.78
CA SER A 259 -12.35 7.02 -3.22
C SER A 259 -11.03 6.30 -3.51
N ALA A 260 -11.10 5.24 -4.32
CA ALA A 260 -9.92 4.67 -4.92
C ALA A 260 -9.75 5.27 -6.31
N LYS A 261 -8.56 5.79 -6.57
CA LYS A 261 -8.14 6.35 -7.85
C LYS A 261 -7.04 5.49 -8.46
N ASN A 262 -7.02 5.38 -9.77
CA ASN A 262 -6.03 4.63 -10.53
C ASN A 262 -5.15 5.60 -11.33
N ALA A 263 -3.84 5.38 -11.33
CA ALA A 263 -2.90 6.17 -12.11
C ALA A 263 -3.03 5.79 -13.59
N GLN A 264 -3.54 6.72 -14.40
CA GLN A 264 -3.83 6.49 -15.82
C GLN A 264 -3.22 7.59 -16.69
N PRO A 265 -2.89 7.28 -17.95
CA PRO A 265 -2.54 8.28 -18.96
C PRO A 265 -3.64 9.33 -19.11
N SER A 266 -3.22 10.58 -19.23
CA SER A 266 -4.07 11.75 -19.44
C SER A 266 -3.42 12.64 -20.51
N SER A 267 -4.16 13.60 -21.05
CA SER A 267 -3.66 14.54 -22.07
C SER A 267 -2.40 15.29 -21.63
N ASN A 268 -2.26 15.53 -20.32
CA ASN A 268 -1.14 16.25 -19.71
C ASN A 268 -0.15 15.35 -18.95
N GLY A 269 -0.08 14.05 -19.28
CA GLY A 269 0.84 13.09 -18.66
C GLY A 269 0.12 11.99 -17.89
N LEU A 270 0.32 11.91 -16.58
CA LEU A 270 -0.36 10.97 -15.70
C LEU A 270 -1.30 11.69 -14.74
N SER A 271 -2.45 11.06 -14.47
CA SER A 271 -3.41 11.56 -13.50
C SER A 271 -4.05 10.43 -12.72
N PHE A 272 -4.48 10.73 -11.49
CA PHE A 272 -5.27 9.81 -10.69
C PHE A 272 -6.75 9.97 -11.03
N VAL A 273 -7.32 8.95 -11.68
CA VAL A 273 -8.73 8.92 -12.09
C VAL A 273 -9.53 8.07 -11.10
N PRO A 274 -10.68 8.53 -10.57
CA PRO A 274 -11.54 7.72 -9.71
C PRO A 274 -11.96 6.42 -10.40
N VAL A 275 -11.89 5.30 -9.69
CA VAL A 275 -12.29 3.99 -10.22
C VAL A 275 -13.18 3.19 -9.27
N LEU A 276 -13.08 3.43 -7.96
CA LEU A 276 -13.94 2.81 -6.96
C LEU A 276 -14.36 3.81 -5.89
N GLU A 277 -15.53 3.59 -5.32
CA GLU A 277 -16.06 4.30 -4.16
C GLU A 277 -16.42 3.30 -3.07
N TYR A 278 -16.07 3.62 -1.83
CA TYR A 278 -16.43 2.81 -0.67
C TYR A 278 -17.52 3.50 0.15
N PHE A 279 -18.49 2.69 0.57
CA PHE A 279 -19.52 3.06 1.53
C PHE A 279 -19.50 2.08 2.69
N HIS A 280 -19.56 2.61 3.91
CA HIS A 280 -19.60 1.79 5.12
C HIS A 280 -20.70 0.68 5.08
N HIS A 281 -21.83 0.93 4.41
CA HIS A 281 -22.95 -0.02 4.32
C HIS A 281 -23.06 -0.78 2.98
N SER A 282 -22.20 -0.50 2.00
CA SER A 282 -22.32 -1.08 0.64
C SER A 282 -20.99 -1.54 0.04
N ASP A 283 -19.92 -1.56 0.85
CA ASP A 283 -18.54 -1.88 0.45
C ASP A 283 -18.10 -1.08 -0.81
N TRP A 284 -17.13 -1.61 -1.57
CA TRP A 284 -16.61 -0.97 -2.78
C TRP A 284 -17.54 -1.17 -3.98
N ARG A 285 -17.81 -0.08 -4.70
CA ARG A 285 -18.54 -0.08 -5.97
C ARG A 285 -17.79 0.69 -7.05
N ILE A 286 -18.07 0.38 -8.29
CA ILE A 286 -17.60 1.14 -9.44
C ILE A 286 -18.53 2.35 -9.64
N PRO A 287 -18.03 3.59 -9.71
CA PRO A 287 -18.86 4.81 -9.82
C PRO A 287 -19.71 4.82 -11.09
N THR A 288 -19.08 4.56 -12.24
CA THR A 288 -19.74 4.46 -13.54
C THR A 288 -19.20 3.26 -14.32
N LYS A 289 -19.99 2.75 -15.27
CA LYS A 289 -19.57 1.59 -16.10
C LYS A 289 -18.34 1.86 -16.96
N GLU A 290 -17.98 3.12 -17.15
CA GLU A 290 -16.82 3.55 -17.94
C GLU A 290 -15.52 3.54 -17.11
N ASN A 291 -15.63 3.54 -15.78
CA ASN A 291 -14.46 3.45 -14.92
C ASN A 291 -13.83 2.07 -15.01
N ILE A 292 -12.64 2.02 -15.60
CA ILE A 292 -11.82 0.81 -15.70
C ILE A 292 -10.60 0.93 -14.79
N ILE A 293 -10.20 -0.19 -14.18
CA ILE A 293 -8.94 -0.29 -13.46
C ILE A 293 -7.89 -0.79 -14.44
N ILE A 294 -6.88 0.03 -14.69
CA ILE A 294 -5.68 -0.38 -15.41
C ILE A 294 -4.70 -0.89 -14.35
N TRP A 295 -4.21 -2.11 -14.52
CA TRP A 295 -3.19 -2.70 -13.66
C TRP A 295 -1.80 -2.41 -14.22
N SER A 296 -0.79 -2.55 -13.36
CA SER A 296 0.59 -2.36 -13.76
C SER A 296 0.94 -3.17 -15.01
N GLY A 297 1.69 -2.56 -15.94
CA GLY A 297 1.98 -3.19 -17.23
C GLY A 297 0.91 -2.98 -18.30
N ASN A 298 0.01 -2.02 -18.06
CA ASN A 298 -1.08 -1.65 -18.98
C ASN A 298 -2.03 -2.82 -19.26
N SER A 299 -2.32 -3.61 -18.22
CA SER A 299 -3.22 -4.77 -18.30
C SER A 299 -4.59 -4.45 -17.71
N LEU A 300 -5.65 -5.02 -18.29
CA LEU A 300 -6.99 -5.03 -17.69
C LEU A 300 -7.21 -6.27 -16.81
N THR A 301 -6.30 -7.25 -16.87
CA THR A 301 -6.37 -8.44 -16.03
C THR A 301 -5.78 -8.14 -14.67
N GLN A 302 -6.52 -8.51 -13.63
CA GLN A 302 -6.06 -8.37 -12.26
C GLN A 302 -4.77 -9.20 -12.05
N PRO A 303 -3.72 -8.61 -11.47
CA PRO A 303 -2.52 -9.36 -11.11
C PRO A 303 -2.91 -10.36 -10.03
N ILE A 304 -2.79 -11.64 -10.37
CA ILE A 304 -2.84 -12.74 -9.40
C ILE A 304 -1.54 -12.65 -8.62
N GLY A 305 -1.58 -12.67 -7.29
CA GLY A 305 -0.48 -12.28 -6.39
C GLY A 305 0.83 -13.08 -6.47
N GLY A 306 1.07 -13.88 -7.51
CA GLY A 306 2.33 -14.56 -7.79
C GLY A 306 3.15 -13.87 -8.90
N ALA A 307 4.46 -14.05 -8.87
CA ALA A 307 5.35 -13.50 -9.90
C ALA A 307 5.10 -14.17 -11.26
N ILE A 308 4.87 -13.37 -12.31
CA ILE A 308 4.90 -13.83 -13.70
C ILE A 308 6.37 -13.79 -14.15
N LEU A 309 6.93 -14.95 -14.54
CA LEU A 309 8.34 -15.06 -14.95
C LEU A 309 8.58 -14.68 -16.43
N LYS A 310 7.52 -14.32 -17.15
CA LYS A 310 7.58 -14.02 -18.59
C LYS A 310 8.51 -12.82 -18.87
N GLY A 311 9.54 -13.03 -19.68
CA GLY A 311 10.54 -12.02 -20.06
C GLY A 311 11.62 -11.74 -19.01
N VAL A 312 11.63 -12.46 -17.89
CA VAL A 312 12.67 -12.32 -16.85
C VAL A 312 13.90 -13.16 -17.22
N ASN A 313 15.08 -12.56 -17.18
CA ASN A 313 16.35 -13.30 -17.28
C ASN A 313 16.59 -14.07 -15.98
N LEU A 314 16.69 -15.40 -16.06
CA LEU A 314 16.97 -16.26 -14.92
C LEU A 314 18.34 -16.93 -15.08
N ARG A 315 19.23 -16.72 -14.09
CA ARG A 315 20.51 -17.44 -13.98
C ARG A 315 20.27 -18.79 -13.31
N ILE A 316 20.32 -19.84 -14.12
CA ILE A 316 20.01 -21.21 -13.73
C ILE A 316 21.33 -21.96 -13.52
N GLY A 317 21.66 -22.28 -12.27
CA GLY A 317 22.79 -23.13 -11.95
C GLY A 317 22.45 -24.60 -12.20
N ILE A 318 23.28 -25.31 -12.96
CA ILE A 318 23.19 -26.75 -13.17
C ILE A 318 24.48 -27.44 -12.74
N ILE A 319 24.40 -28.71 -12.40
CA ILE A 319 25.55 -29.56 -12.10
C ILE A 319 25.56 -30.75 -13.04
N GLU A 320 26.74 -31.14 -13.49
CA GLU A 320 26.94 -32.36 -14.27
C GLU A 320 26.65 -33.57 -13.38
N SER A 321 25.62 -34.34 -13.74
CA SER A 321 25.19 -35.55 -13.02
C SER A 321 24.50 -36.47 -14.01
N VAL A 322 25.17 -37.52 -14.46
CA VAL A 322 24.62 -38.49 -15.42
C VAL A 322 23.63 -39.40 -14.69
N PRO A 323 22.40 -39.62 -15.20
CA PRO A 323 21.88 -39.26 -16.54
C PRO A 323 21.06 -37.95 -16.59
N PHE A 324 20.98 -37.20 -15.50
CA PHE A 324 20.12 -36.02 -15.38
C PHE A 324 20.62 -34.81 -16.18
N THR A 325 21.92 -34.53 -16.13
CA THR A 325 22.60 -33.45 -16.83
C THR A 325 23.86 -34.03 -17.47
N ILE A 326 23.86 -34.10 -18.79
CA ILE A 326 24.97 -34.58 -19.61
C ILE A 326 25.59 -33.37 -20.30
N VAL A 327 26.92 -33.25 -20.21
CA VAL A 327 27.70 -32.14 -20.75
C VAL A 327 28.57 -32.66 -21.88
N GLU A 328 28.27 -32.24 -23.11
CA GLU A 328 29.03 -32.64 -24.29
C GLU A 328 29.79 -31.43 -24.86
N LYS A 329 31.05 -31.65 -25.23
CA LYS A 329 31.85 -30.64 -25.95
C LYS A 329 31.67 -30.88 -27.44
N VAL A 330 31.07 -29.91 -28.12
CA VAL A 330 30.76 -29.99 -29.55
C VAL A 330 31.51 -28.89 -30.28
N ILE A 331 32.10 -29.22 -31.42
CA ILE A 331 32.73 -28.24 -32.31
C ILE A 331 31.63 -27.63 -33.16
N ASP A 332 31.43 -26.33 -33.04
CA ASP A 332 30.44 -25.62 -33.83
C ASP A 332 30.88 -25.48 -35.31
N ALA A 333 29.98 -24.98 -36.15
CA ALA A 333 30.26 -24.77 -37.58
C ALA A 333 31.40 -23.76 -37.85
N SER A 334 31.83 -23.00 -36.84
CA SER A 334 32.96 -22.06 -36.90
C SER A 334 34.28 -22.66 -36.39
N GLY A 335 34.28 -23.92 -35.94
CA GLY A 335 35.44 -24.59 -35.38
C GLY A 335 35.70 -24.31 -33.90
N GLN A 336 34.81 -23.58 -33.21
CA GLN A 336 34.93 -23.34 -31.77
C GLN A 336 34.33 -24.48 -30.96
N THR A 337 34.99 -24.84 -29.86
CA THR A 337 34.45 -25.81 -28.90
C THR A 337 33.37 -25.14 -28.05
N THR A 338 32.12 -25.56 -28.25
CA THR A 338 30.95 -25.14 -27.48
C THR A 338 30.51 -26.25 -26.55
N ILE A 339 29.79 -25.89 -25.48
CA ILE A 339 29.24 -26.85 -24.53
C ILE A 339 27.76 -27.03 -24.86
N GLN A 340 27.35 -28.28 -25.11
CA GLN A 340 25.97 -28.67 -25.31
C GLN A 340 25.47 -29.44 -24.09
N TYR A 341 24.29 -29.05 -23.61
CA TYR A 341 23.62 -29.72 -22.50
C TYR A 341 22.53 -30.66 -23.04
N SER A 342 22.47 -31.87 -22.49
CA SER A 342 21.43 -32.86 -22.77
C SER A 342 21.02 -33.59 -21.47
N GLY A 343 19.95 -34.38 -21.52
CA GLY A 343 19.39 -35.08 -20.36
C GLY A 343 18.13 -34.45 -19.78
N TYR A 344 17.61 -35.07 -18.73
CA TYR A 344 16.31 -34.73 -18.14
C TYR A 344 16.19 -33.26 -17.70
N ILE A 345 17.25 -32.71 -17.09
CA ILE A 345 17.24 -31.33 -16.57
C ILE A 345 17.16 -30.31 -17.69
N HIS A 346 17.81 -30.57 -18.82
CA HIS A 346 17.74 -29.71 -20.00
C HIS A 346 16.33 -29.66 -20.60
N ASP A 347 15.68 -30.82 -20.72
CA ASP A 347 14.31 -30.92 -21.22
C ASP A 347 13.31 -30.27 -20.26
N LEU A 348 13.52 -30.42 -18.95
CA LEU A 348 12.73 -29.73 -17.93
C LEU A 348 12.87 -28.21 -18.05
N ILE A 349 14.08 -27.67 -18.20
CA ILE A 349 14.28 -26.22 -18.37
C ILE A 349 13.53 -25.71 -19.61
N LYS A 350 13.59 -26.42 -20.74
CA LYS A 350 12.83 -26.05 -21.94
C LYS A 350 11.32 -26.05 -21.72
N LEU A 351 10.79 -27.05 -21.00
CA LEU A 351 9.37 -27.13 -20.67
C LEU A 351 8.94 -25.99 -19.73
N LEU A 352 9.74 -25.68 -18.72
CA LEU A 352 9.48 -24.56 -17.83
C LEU A 352 9.54 -23.23 -18.60
N GLN A 353 10.50 -23.09 -19.52
CA GLN A 353 10.63 -21.93 -20.39
C GLN A 353 9.39 -21.74 -21.27
N SER A 354 8.88 -22.81 -21.91
CA SER A 354 7.68 -22.72 -22.76
C SER A 354 6.43 -22.35 -21.98
N ASN A 355 6.31 -22.84 -20.74
CA ASN A 355 5.12 -22.63 -19.92
C ASN A 355 5.13 -21.28 -19.20
N MET A 356 6.30 -20.81 -18.75
CA MET A 356 6.43 -19.62 -17.91
C MET A 356 7.01 -18.40 -18.66
N GLY A 357 7.65 -18.62 -19.81
CA GLY A 357 8.13 -17.56 -20.71
C GLY A 357 9.34 -16.77 -20.23
N PHE A 358 10.13 -17.28 -19.28
CA PHE A 358 11.38 -16.64 -18.86
C PHE A 358 12.50 -16.83 -19.90
N ILE A 359 13.59 -16.10 -19.73
CA ILE A 359 14.78 -16.17 -20.58
C ILE A 359 15.88 -16.88 -19.78
N PRO A 360 16.22 -18.15 -20.09
CA PRO A 360 17.21 -18.91 -19.33
C PRO A 360 18.65 -18.47 -19.65
N THR A 361 19.45 -18.26 -18.62
CA THR A 361 20.92 -18.21 -18.69
C THR A 361 21.44 -19.42 -17.91
N ILE A 362 21.82 -20.49 -18.62
CA ILE A 362 22.25 -21.74 -18.01
C ILE A 362 23.75 -21.65 -17.70
N GLU A 363 24.10 -21.82 -16.42
CA GLU A 363 25.47 -21.75 -15.92
C GLU A 363 25.85 -23.11 -15.31
N LEU A 364 26.83 -23.78 -15.92
CA LEU A 364 27.39 -25.01 -15.37
C LEU A 364 28.26 -24.69 -14.15
N ALA A 365 27.95 -25.32 -13.03
CA ALA A 365 28.73 -25.20 -11.82
C ALA A 365 30.15 -25.77 -12.02
N PRO A 366 31.17 -25.20 -11.35
CA PRO A 366 32.52 -25.74 -11.39
C PRO A 366 32.57 -27.23 -11.01
N SER A 367 33.45 -28.00 -11.64
CA SER A 367 33.54 -29.46 -11.46
C SER A 367 33.83 -29.89 -10.01
N ASN A 368 34.39 -28.99 -9.19
CA ASN A 368 34.67 -29.22 -7.76
C ASN A 368 33.53 -28.75 -6.83
N GLN A 369 32.42 -28.26 -7.38
CA GLN A 369 31.31 -27.72 -6.61
C GLN A 369 30.48 -28.86 -6.00
N THR A 370 30.23 -28.79 -4.70
CA THR A 370 29.33 -29.73 -4.01
C THR A 370 27.88 -29.27 -4.08
N TYR A 371 26.91 -30.17 -3.89
CA TYR A 371 25.49 -29.80 -3.75
C TYR A 371 25.23 -28.78 -2.64
N ASN A 372 25.97 -28.86 -1.53
CA ASN A 372 25.89 -27.84 -0.47
C ASN A 372 26.44 -26.49 -0.97
N GLY A 373 27.48 -26.52 -1.81
CA GLY A 373 28.00 -25.34 -2.48
C GLY A 373 26.98 -24.72 -3.45
N LEU A 374 26.24 -25.52 -4.22
CA LEU A 374 25.15 -25.03 -5.08
C LEU A 374 24.07 -24.31 -4.29
N VAL A 375 23.61 -24.92 -3.19
CA VAL A 375 22.60 -24.31 -2.32
C VAL A 375 23.09 -23.00 -1.73
N ARG A 376 24.37 -22.93 -1.29
CA ARG A 376 24.97 -21.67 -0.83
C ARG A 376 25.10 -20.64 -1.96
N ALA A 377 25.36 -21.07 -3.20
CA ALA A 377 25.46 -20.17 -4.34
C ALA A 377 24.10 -19.49 -4.64
N VAL A 378 22.99 -20.22 -4.48
CA VAL A 378 21.63 -19.64 -4.53
C VAL A 378 21.41 -18.66 -3.38
N HIS A 379 21.68 -19.08 -2.14
CA HIS A 379 21.55 -18.21 -0.96
C HIS A 379 22.35 -16.91 -1.08
N ASN A 380 23.54 -16.98 -1.69
CA ASN A 380 24.42 -15.82 -1.89
C ASN A 380 24.08 -15.00 -3.17
N GLY A 381 23.03 -15.36 -3.91
CA GLY A 381 22.57 -14.64 -5.10
C GLY A 381 23.46 -14.81 -6.35
N VAL A 382 24.32 -15.83 -6.38
CA VAL A 382 25.12 -16.18 -7.57
C VAL A 382 24.20 -16.73 -8.67
N TYR A 383 23.36 -17.69 -8.31
CA TYR A 383 22.29 -18.21 -9.16
C TYR A 383 20.93 -17.74 -8.63
N ASP A 384 19.97 -17.52 -9.52
CA ASP A 384 18.59 -17.21 -9.12
C ASP A 384 17.83 -18.51 -8.76
N ILE A 385 18.20 -19.62 -9.41
CA ILE A 385 17.68 -20.96 -9.16
C ILE A 385 18.74 -22.01 -9.49
N VAL A 386 18.72 -23.14 -8.80
CA VAL A 386 19.45 -24.35 -9.19
C VAL A 386 18.46 -25.44 -9.55
N ILE A 387 18.67 -26.11 -10.69
CA ILE A 387 17.87 -27.23 -11.16
C ILE A 387 18.81 -28.43 -11.34
N GLY A 388 18.55 -29.49 -10.58
CA GLY A 388 19.39 -30.68 -10.54
C GLY A 388 18.81 -31.70 -9.57
N ASP A 389 19.50 -32.82 -9.42
CA ASP A 389 19.23 -33.91 -8.47
C ASP A 389 19.59 -33.53 -7.02
N VAL A 390 19.09 -32.38 -6.55
CA VAL A 390 19.41 -31.82 -5.24
C VAL A 390 18.49 -32.40 -4.16
N THR A 391 19.03 -33.24 -3.28
CA THR A 391 18.28 -33.76 -2.14
C THR A 391 17.84 -32.66 -1.17
N VAL A 392 16.57 -32.68 -0.78
CA VAL A 392 16.03 -31.76 0.24
C VAL A 392 16.42 -32.24 1.63
N THR A 393 17.11 -31.40 2.39
CA THR A 393 17.48 -31.67 3.79
C THR A 393 17.10 -30.49 4.67
N ALA A 394 16.97 -30.72 5.98
CA ALA A 394 16.66 -29.66 6.94
C ALA A 394 17.68 -28.51 6.88
N ALA A 395 18.98 -28.83 6.90
CA ALA A 395 20.05 -27.84 6.82
C ALA A 395 20.04 -27.02 5.52
N ARG A 396 19.58 -27.59 4.40
CA ARG A 396 19.45 -26.83 3.13
C ARG A 396 18.21 -25.94 3.12
N ARG A 397 17.10 -26.38 3.74
CA ARG A 397 15.87 -25.58 3.89
C ARG A 397 16.06 -24.34 4.76
N GLU A 398 17.06 -24.32 5.64
CA GLU A 398 17.43 -23.12 6.38
C GLU A 398 18.05 -22.04 5.49
N LEU A 399 18.59 -22.41 4.33
CA LEU A 399 19.29 -21.50 3.41
C LEU A 399 18.45 -21.11 2.20
N VAL A 400 17.64 -22.02 1.68
CA VAL A 400 16.86 -21.81 0.45
C VAL A 400 15.51 -22.51 0.52
N ASP A 401 14.54 -21.98 -0.23
CA ASP A 401 13.28 -22.64 -0.47
C ASP A 401 13.41 -23.72 -1.55
N PHE A 402 12.63 -24.80 -1.41
CA PHE A 402 12.57 -25.90 -2.38
C PHE A 402 11.17 -25.99 -2.98
N PHE A 403 11.11 -26.29 -4.28
CA PHE A 403 9.87 -26.73 -4.91
C PHE A 403 9.44 -28.10 -4.37
N HIS A 404 8.18 -28.46 -4.61
CA HIS A 404 7.70 -29.80 -4.27
C HIS A 404 8.66 -30.84 -4.88
N CYS A 405 9.04 -31.87 -4.11
CA CYS A 405 9.96 -32.88 -4.61
C CYS A 405 9.32 -33.59 -5.80
N TYR A 406 10.02 -33.57 -6.93
CA TYR A 406 9.67 -34.36 -8.09
C TYR A 406 10.85 -35.30 -8.37
N ILE A 407 10.61 -36.58 -8.06
CA ILE A 407 11.53 -37.74 -8.12
C ILE A 407 12.63 -37.72 -7.06
#